data_AF-A0A7Y1UKT6-F1
#
_entry.id   AF-A0A7Y1UKT6-F1
#
_cell.length_a   1.000
_cell.length_b   1.000
_cell.length_c   1.000
_cell.angle_alpha   90.00
_cell.angle_beta   90.00
_cell.angle_gamma   90.00
#
_symmetry.space_group_name_H-M   'P 1'
#
loop_
_entity.id
_entity.type
_entity.pdbx_description
1 polymer ?
#
loop_
_entity_poly.entity_id
_entity_poly.type
_entity_poly.pdbx_seq_one_letter_code
_entity_poly.pdbx_strand_id
1 'polypeptide(L)' 'MKVEVRRYRKADGWPTRYWAVYVDGELLAVMLYRKGAEAVAGRLIESTNSQVPVALRVADG' A
#
# COMPACT_ATOMS: atom_id res chain seq x y z
N MET A 1 10.85 7.40 -0.48
CA MET A 1 9.78 6.38 -0.43
C MET A 1 9.45 5.93 -1.85
N LYS A 2 9.75 4.67 -2.17
CA LYS A 2 9.36 4.00 -3.41
C LYS A 2 8.14 3.13 -3.14
N VAL A 3 7.05 3.36 -3.88
CA VAL A 3 5.83 2.53 -3.78
C VAL A 3 5.68 1.69 -5.03
N GLU A 4 5.44 0.40 -4.86
CA GLU A 4 5.22 -0.53 -5.97
C GLU A 4 3.91 -1.30 -5.79
N VAL A 5 3.13 -1.40 -6.87
CA VAL A 5 1.95 -2.27 -6.94
C VAL A 5 2.27 -3.43 -7.88
N ARG A 6 2.23 -4.66 -7.36
CA ARG A 6 2.48 -5.86 -8.17
C ARG A 6 1.58 -7.01 -7.74
N ARG A 7 1.42 -8.00 -8.62
CA ARG A 7 0.66 -9.21 -8.29
C ARG A 7 1.31 -9.93 -7.12
N TYR A 8 0.52 -10.25 -6.10
CA TYR A 8 1.04 -10.92 -4.91
C TYR A 8 1.38 -12.38 -5.25
N ARG A 9 2.57 -12.81 -4.86
CA ARG A 9 3.00 -14.21 -4.97
C ARG A 9 3.14 -14.76 -3.57
N LYS A 10 2.50 -15.90 -3.31
CA LYS A 10 2.72 -16.66 -2.08
C LYS A 10 4.09 -17.34 -2.14
N ALA A 11 4.62 -17.69 -0.98
CA ALA A 11 5.89 -18.42 -0.84
C ALA A 11 5.87 -19.80 -1.52
N ASP A 12 4.67 -20.37 -1.69
CA ASP A 12 4.44 -21.63 -2.41
C ASP A 12 4.56 -21.50 -3.95
N GLY A 13 4.82 -20.30 -4.48
CA GLY A 13 5.00 -20.05 -5.90
C GLY A 13 3.71 -19.97 -6.71
N TRP A 14 2.54 -20.22 -6.10
CA TRP A 14 1.28 -20.21 -6.82
C TRP A 14 0.83 -18.78 -7.15
N PRO A 15 0.43 -18.51 -8.41
CA PRO A 15 -0.08 -17.20 -8.80
C PRO A 15 -1.40 -16.91 -8.08
N THR A 16 -1.42 -15.85 -7.28
CA THR A 16 -2.65 -15.44 -6.59
C THR A 16 -3.47 -14.47 -7.45
N ARG A 17 -4.75 -14.33 -7.10
CA ARG A 17 -5.62 -13.25 -7.63
C ARG A 17 -5.41 -11.92 -6.91
N TYR A 18 -4.53 -11.90 -5.90
CA TYR A 18 -4.31 -10.75 -5.05
C TYR A 18 -3.23 -9.82 -5.62
N TRP A 19 -3.29 -8.57 -5.18
CA TRP A 19 -2.37 -7.49 -5.50
C TRP A 19 -1.73 -6.99 -4.22
N ALA A 20 -0.46 -6.64 -4.28
CA ALA A 20 0.30 -6.20 -3.12
C ALA A 20 0.88 -4.82 -3.35
N VAL A 21 0.89 -4.02 -2.28
CA VAL A 21 1.57 -2.73 -2.19
C VAL A 21 2.85 -2.95 -1.41
N TYR A 22 3.97 -2.56 -2.00
CA TYR A 22 5.28 -2.56 -1.35
C TYR A 22 5.75 -1.13 -1.13
N VAL A 23 6.35 -0.87 0.03
CA VAL A 23 7.00 0.41 0.36
C VAL A 23 8.47 0.11 0.63
N ASP A 24 9.35 0.72 -0.14
CA ASP A 24 10.81 0.55 -0.03
C ASP A 24 11.26 -0.94 -0.01
N GLY A 25 10.52 -1.80 -0.72
CA GLY A 25 10.77 -3.23 -0.84
C GLY A 25 10.03 -4.11 0.17
N GLU A 26 9.40 -3.52 1.19
CA GLU A 26 8.66 -4.25 2.23
C GLU A 26 7.17 -4.36 1.89
N LEU A 27 6.56 -5.50 2.22
CA LEU A 27 5.13 -5.73 1.99
C LEU A 27 4.29 -4.94 3.00
N LEU A 28 3.52 -3.98 2.51
CA LEU A 28 2.62 -3.18 3.35
C LEU A 28 1.21 -3.76 3.42
N ALA A 29 0.65 -4.10 2.26
CA ALA A 29 -0.75 -4.53 2.18
C ALA A 29 -0.97 -5.53 1.03
N VAL A 30 -1.92 -6.44 1.22
CA VAL A 30 -2.42 -7.36 0.19
C VAL A 30 -3.91 -7.10 -0.01
N MET A 31 -4.34 -6.97 -1.26
CA MET A 31 -5.69 -6.63 -1.65
C MET A 31 -6.23 -7.57 -2.71
N LEU A 32 -7.54 -7.74 -2.74
CA LEU A 32 -8.19 -8.58 -3.75
C LEU A 32 -8.13 -7.95 -5.15
N TYR A 33 -8.47 -6.67 -5.26
CA TYR A 33 -8.55 -5.99 -6.55
C TYR A 33 -7.36 -5.07 -6.75
N ARG A 34 -6.81 -5.06 -7.98
CA ARG A 34 -5.75 -4.14 -8.40
C ARG A 34 -6.08 -2.69 -8.07
N LYS A 35 -7.33 -2.28 -8.36
CA LYS A 35 -7.83 -0.93 -8.12
C LYS A 35 -7.72 -0.50 -6.65
N GLY A 36 -7.90 -1.43 -5.71
CA GLY A 36 -7.72 -1.15 -4.28
C GLY A 36 -6.24 -0.89 -3.95
N ALA A 37 -5.34 -1.73 -4.44
CA ALA A 37 -3.90 -1.56 -4.22
C ALA A 37 -3.38 -0.25 -4.84
N GLU A 38 -3.88 0.13 -6.02
CA GLU A 38 -3.58 1.40 -6.68
C GLU A 38 -4.10 2.60 -5.88
N ALA A 39 -5.31 2.53 -5.32
CA ALA A 39 -5.86 3.60 -4.49
C ALA A 39 -5.02 3.83 -3.22
N VAL A 40 -4.57 2.76 -2.56
CA VAL A 40 -3.66 2.86 -1.41
C VAL A 40 -2.32 3.46 -1.83
N ALA A 41 -1.72 2.97 -2.91
CA ALA A 41 -0.45 3.49 -3.41
C ALA A 41 -0.54 5.00 -3.75
N GLY A 42 -1.61 5.43 -4.40
CA GLY A 42 -1.87 6.84 -4.70
C GLY A 42 -1.93 7.67 -3.42
N ARG A 43 -2.68 7.22 -2.41
CA ARG A 43 -2.80 7.95 -1.14
C ARG A 43 -1.47 8.06 -0.39
N LEU A 44 -0.63 7.02 -0.42
CA LEU A 44 0.70 7.02 0.19
C LEU A 44 1.61 8.06 -0.47
N ILE A 45 1.64 8.08 -1.82
CA ILE A 45 2.44 9.03 -2.59
C ILE A 45 1.97 10.47 -2.32
N GLU A 46 0.65 10.71 -2.35
CA GLU A 46 0.07 12.03 -2.04
C GLU A 46 0.38 12.49 -0.62
N SER A 47 0.27 11.60 0.37
CA SER A 47 0.58 11.90 1.77
C SER A 47 2.07 12.16 2.02
N THR A 48 2.95 11.64 1.17
CA THR A 48 4.39 11.93 1.26
C THR A 48 4.69 13.33 0.71
N ASN A 49 4.01 13.72 -0.37
CA ASN A 49 4.15 15.04 -0.97
C ASN A 49 3.46 16.13 -0.13
N SER A 50 2.43 15.76 0.63
CA SER A 50 1.73 16.63 1.57
C SER A 50 2.26 16.34 2.97
N GLN A 51 3.37 16.95 3.37
CA GLN A 51 3.91 16.82 4.73
C GLN A 51 2.92 17.41 5.76
N VAL A 52 1.88 16.66 6.07
CA VAL A 52 0.97 16.93 7.18
C VAL A 52 1.40 15.98 8.29
N PRO A 53 1.93 16.49 9.42
CA PRO A 53 2.34 15.65 10.53
C PRO A 53 1.14 14.81 11.01
N VAL A 54 1.36 13.49 11.14
CA VAL A 54 0.39 12.48 11.60
C VAL A 54 -0.12 12.75 13.04
N ALA A 55 0.43 13.74 13.74
CA ALA A 55 0.03 14.14 15.09
C ALA A 55 -1.40 14.71 15.23
N LEU A 56 -2.14 14.97 14.13
CA LEU A 56 -3.45 15.66 14.20
C LEU A 56 -4.68 14.74 14.07
N ARG A 57 -4.55 13.40 14.12
CA ARG A 57 -5.70 12.50 13.89
C ARG A 57 -5.98 11.47 14.99
N VAL A 58 -5.39 11.63 16.16
CA VAL A 58 -5.89 10.98 17.38
C VAL A 58 -6.49 12.07 18.25
N ALA A 59 -7.67 12.54 17.84
CA ALA A 59 -8.56 13.30 18.70
C ALA A 59 -9.78 12.40 18.98
N ASP A 60 -9.82 11.92 20.21
CA ASP A 60 -10.99 11.68 21.06
C ASP A 60 -12.23 10.97 20.47
N GLY A 61 -12.52 9.78 21.02
CA GLY A 61 -13.85 9.15 20.97
C GLY A 61 -13.81 7.66 20.67
#